data_AF-A0A946AKE4-F1
#
_entry.id   AF-A0A946AKE4-F1
#
_cell.length_a   1.000
_cell.length_b   1.000
_cell.length_c   1.000
_cell.angle_alpha   90.00
_cell.angle_beta   90.00
_cell.angle_gamma   90.00
#
_symmetry.space_group_name_H-M   'P 1'
#
loop_
_entity.id
_entity.type
_entity.pdbx_description
1 polymer ?
#
loop_
_entity_poly.entity_id
_entity_poly.type
_entity_poly.pdbx_seq_one_letter_code
_entity_poly.pdbx_strand_id
1 'polypeptide(L)' 'LMLAGVVLGGWQMARAGLAVSPDSALVASDPKFCAAKRISVAFYATHILPRSYAYLRAATAGTSVIMTMPENSF' A
#
# COMPACT_ATOMS: atom_id res chain seq x y z
N LEU A 1 -1.00 -2.87 -13.18
CA LEU A 1 -1.30 -1.51 -12.67
C LEU A 1 -1.43 -1.45 -11.14
N MET A 2 -2.28 -2.27 -10.50
CA MET A 2 -2.56 -2.19 -9.05
C MET A 2 -1.33 -2.36 -8.15
N LEU A 3 -0.45 -3.31 -8.46
CA LEU A 3 0.79 -3.53 -7.69
C LEU A 3 1.64 -2.25 -7.58
N ALA A 4 1.92 -1.61 -8.72
CA ALA A 4 2.72 -0.39 -8.76
C ALA A 4 2.08 0.74 -7.96
N GLY A 5 0.77 0.91 -8.05
CA GLY A 5 0.04 1.93 -7.27
C GLY A 5 0.17 1.74 -5.77
N VAL A 6 0.03 0.50 -5.27
CA VAL A 6 0.17 0.20 -3.83
C VAL A 6 1.61 0.40 -3.33
N VAL A 7 2.60 0.01 -4.13
CA VAL A 7 4.02 0.15 -3.74
C VAL A 7 4.44 1.63 -3.73
N LEU A 8 4.12 2.38 -4.78
CA LEU A 8 4.44 3.81 -4.86
C LEU A 8 3.67 4.63 -3.82
N GLY A 9 2.40 4.29 -3.58
CA GLY A 9 1.61 4.89 -2.51
C GLY A 9 2.21 4.62 -1.13
N GLY A 10 2.70 3.40 -0.89
CA GLY A 10 3.42 3.04 0.34
C GLY A 10 4.67 3.87 0.56
N TRP A 11 5.47 4.09 -0.50
CA TRP A 11 6.65 4.95 -0.44
C TRP A 11 6.29 6.40 -0.07
N GLN A 12 5.26 6.98 -0.70
CA GLN A 12 4.79 8.32 -0.36
C GLN A 12 4.26 8.39 1.08
N MET A 13 3.59 7.35 1.55
CA MET A 13 3.05 7.31 2.91
C MET A 13 4.16 7.17 3.97
N ALA A 14 5.24 6.44 3.67
CA ALA A 14 6.42 6.39 4.52
C ALA A 14 7.08 7.77 4.63
N ARG A 15 7.23 8.51 3.52
CA ARG A 15 7.71 9.90 3.54
C ARG A 15 6.81 10.82 4.36
N ALA A 16 5.50 10.68 4.22
CA ALA A 16 4.55 11.42 5.04
C ALA A 16 4.73 11.09 6.54
N GLY A 17 4.99 9.83 6.89
CA GLY A 17 5.31 9.40 8.25
C GLY A 17 6.55 10.09 8.83
N LEU A 18 7.61 10.25 8.05
CA LEU A 18 8.79 11.00 8.46
C LEU A 18 8.48 12.49 8.70
N ALA A 19 7.63 13.09 7.87
CA ALA A 19 7.23 14.49 8.02
C ALA A 19 6.39 14.76 9.29
N VAL A 20 5.66 13.76 9.79
CA VAL A 20 4.86 13.85 11.02
C VAL A 20 5.48 13.09 12.20
N SER A 21 6.79 12.85 12.14
CA SER A 21 7.54 12.22 13.24
C SER A 21 7.38 13.03 14.54
N PRO A 22 7.49 12.41 15.73
CA PRO A 22 7.35 13.12 17.00
C PRO A 22 8.28 14.34 17.14
N ASP A 23 9.45 14.29 16.53
CA ASP A 23 10.48 15.35 16.59
C ASP A 23 10.34 16.38 15.46
N SER A 24 9.34 16.25 14.59
CA SER A 24 9.10 17.17 13.49
C SER A 24 8.60 18.53 13.98
N ALA A 25 9.11 19.61 13.38
CA ALA A 25 8.61 20.97 13.60
C ALA A 25 7.08 21.10 13.33
N LEU A 26 6.54 20.23 12.48
CA LEU A 26 5.11 20.20 12.17
C LEU A 26 4.26 19.76 13.39
N VAL A 27 4.80 18.93 14.28
CA VAL A 27 4.12 18.50 15.51
C VAL A 27 3.92 19.67 16.47
N ALA A 28 4.88 20.59 16.53
CA ALA A 28 4.77 21.80 17.34
C ALA A 28 3.69 22.76 16.80
N SER A 29 3.49 22.80 15.47
CA SER A 29 2.49 23.66 14.83
C SER A 29 1.09 23.06 14.82
N ASP A 30 0.95 21.75 14.55
CA ASP A 30 -0.34 21.05 14.51
C ASP A 30 -0.23 19.60 15.02
N PRO A 31 -0.26 19.40 16.35
CA PRO A 31 -0.12 18.08 16.94
C PRO A 31 -1.30 17.15 16.64
N LYS A 32 -2.51 17.70 16.45
CA LYS A 32 -3.72 16.91 16.17
C LYS A 32 -3.65 16.32 14.77
N PHE A 33 -3.30 17.13 13.76
CA PHE A 33 -3.08 16.64 12.41
C PHE A 33 -1.98 15.57 12.37
N CYS A 34 -0.84 15.83 13.02
CA CYS A 34 0.27 14.89 13.03
C CYS A 34 -0.11 13.55 13.68
N ALA A 35 -0.85 13.56 14.79
CA ALA A 35 -1.35 12.35 15.44
C ALA A 35 -2.30 11.55 14.52
N ALA A 36 -3.29 12.22 13.90
CA ALA A 36 -4.20 11.58 12.96
C ALA A 36 -3.49 11.03 11.72
N LYS A 37 -2.47 11.76 11.22
CA LYS A 37 -1.69 11.34 10.06
C LYS A 37 -0.82 10.12 10.37
N ARG A 38 -0.24 10.03 11.57
CA ARG A 38 0.49 8.83 12.01
C ARG A 38 -0.39 7.59 12.03
N ILE A 39 -1.64 7.69 12.52
CA ILE A 39 -2.61 6.60 12.46
C ILE A 39 -2.88 6.19 11.00
N SER A 40 -3.06 7.17 10.11
CA SER A 40 -3.28 6.91 8.68
C SER A 40 -2.08 6.20 8.03
N VAL A 41 -0.85 6.59 8.38
CA VAL A 41 0.38 5.94 7.89
C VAL A 41 0.44 4.50 8.37
N ALA A 42 0.18 4.26 9.66
CA ALA A 42 0.14 2.92 10.23
C ALA A 42 -0.94 2.05 9.57
N PHE A 43 -2.14 2.59 9.35
CA PHE A 43 -3.21 1.89 8.65
C PHE A 43 -2.79 1.49 7.23
N TYR A 44 -2.18 2.40 6.46
CA TYR A 44 -1.70 2.08 5.12
C TYR A 44 -0.67 0.94 5.16
N ALA A 45 0.33 1.04 6.04
CA ALA A 45 1.40 0.06 6.16
C ALA A 45 0.90 -1.33 6.56
N THR A 46 -0.14 -1.40 7.40
CA THR A 46 -0.62 -2.66 7.98
C THR A 46 -1.81 -3.27 7.24
N HIS A 47 -2.64 -2.48 6.56
CA HIS A 47 -3.89 -2.95 5.93
C HIS A 47 -3.90 -2.84 4.40
N ILE A 48 -3.15 -1.89 3.83
CA ILE A 48 -3.15 -1.63 2.38
C ILE A 48 -1.90 -2.21 1.72
N LEU A 49 -0.72 -1.88 2.25
CA LEU A 49 0.57 -2.32 1.71
C LEU A 49 0.70 -3.86 1.59
N PRO A 50 0.19 -4.69 2.52
CA PRO A 50 0.29 -6.14 2.37
C PRO A 50 -0.41 -6.71 1.13
N ARG A 51 -1.37 -5.98 0.54
CA ARG A 51 -2.03 -6.38 -0.72
C ARG A 51 -1.03 -6.45 -1.88
N SER A 52 0.09 -5.73 -1.81
CA SER A 52 1.17 -5.82 -2.80
C SER A 52 1.67 -7.26 -2.98
N TYR A 53 1.75 -8.05 -1.90
CA TYR A 53 2.12 -9.47 -2.00
C TYR A 53 1.12 -10.27 -2.83
N ALA A 54 -0.18 -10.07 -2.60
CA ALA A 54 -1.22 -10.76 -3.36
C ALA A 54 -1.19 -10.34 -4.84
N TYR A 55 -1.02 -9.04 -5.13
CA TYR A 55 -0.92 -8.56 -6.51
C TYR A 55 0.32 -9.07 -7.22
N LEU A 56 1.47 -9.15 -6.53
CA LEU A 56 2.68 -9.74 -7.08
C LEU A 56 2.45 -11.21 -7.42
N ARG A 57 1.90 -11.99 -6.48
CA ARG A 57 1.59 -13.40 -6.68
C ARG A 57 0.66 -13.62 -7.87
N ALA A 58 -0.38 -12.81 -8.01
CA ALA A 58 -1.30 -12.89 -9.14
C ALA A 58 -0.61 -12.52 -10.48
N ALA A 59 0.26 -11.50 -10.48
CA ALA A 59 0.98 -11.08 -11.67
C ALA A 59 2.04 -12.08 -12.13
N THR A 60 2.64 -12.83 -11.21
CA THR A 60 3.68 -13.83 -11.50
C THR A 60 3.14 -15.26 -11.59
N ALA A 61 1.84 -15.46 -11.34
CA ALA A 61 1.22 -16.77 -11.50
C ALA A 61 1.26 -17.18 -12.97
N GLY A 62 1.63 -18.44 -13.23
CA GLY A 62 1.65 -18.98 -14.58
C GLY A 62 0.26 -19.04 -15.22
N THR A 63 0.22 -19.13 -16.55
CA THR A 63 -1.03 -19.10 -17.33
C THR A 63 -1.62 -20.47 -17.62
N SER A 64 -0.99 -21.56 -17.15
CA SER A 64 -1.34 -22.94 -17.53
C SER A 64 -2.81 -23.26 -17.30
N VAL A 65 -3.38 -22.89 -16.15
CA VAL A 65 -4.78 -23.17 -15.81
C VAL A 65 -5.75 -22.39 -16.70
N ILE A 66 -5.39 -21.15 -17.08
CA ILE A 66 -6.22 -20.31 -17.96
C ILE A 66 -6.18 -20.85 -19.39
N MET A 67 -5.01 -21.24 -19.88
CA MET A 67 -4.83 -21.74 -21.25
C MET A 67 -5.33 -23.17 -21.46
N THR A 68 -5.55 -23.93 -20.38
CA THR A 68 -6.10 -25.30 -20.44
C THR A 68 -7.63 -25.32 -20.39
N MET A 69 -8.26 -24.20 -20.05
CA MET A 69 -9.71 -24.13 -19.88
C MET A 69 -10.43 -24.12 -21.24
N PRO A 70 -11.36 -25.05 -21.50
CA PRO A 70 -12.12 -25.08 -22.74
C PRO A 70 -12.96 -23.82 -22.95
N GLU A 71 -13.08 -23.38 -24.20
CA GLU A 71 -13.82 -22.16 -24.58
C GLU A 71 -15.30 -22.15 -24.18
N ASN A 72 -15.91 -23.34 -24.00
CA ASN A 72 -17.31 -23.52 -23.64
C ASN A 72 -17.56 -23.71 -22.12
N SER A 73 -16.60 -23.35 -21.28
CA SER A 73 -16.70 -23.53 -19.82
C SER A 73 -17.31 -22.35 -19.06
N PHE A 74 -17.86 -21.35 -19.77
CA PHE A 74 -18.51 -20.13 -19.26
C PHE A 74 -19.82 -19.85 -20.01
#